data_AF-A0A9P6LL04-F1
#
_entry.id   AF-A0A9P6LL04-F1
#
_cell.length_a   1.000
_cell.length_b   1.000
_cell.length_c   1.000
_cell.angle_alpha   90.00
_cell.angle_beta   90.00
_cell.angle_gamma   90.00
#
_symmetry.space_group_name_H-M   'P 1'
#
loop_
_entity.id
_entity.type
_entity.pdbx_description
1 polymer ?
#
loop_
_entity_poly.entity_id
_entity_poly.type
_entity_poly.pdbx_seq_one_letter_code
_entity_poly.pdbx_strand_id
1 'polypeptide(L)'
;MLAINFADRLVVQPFAAYIDSGNFIEHYAPDQEILLRRVIFRDSSVFEPQVVSLRAVTAIWWVWNSVRALETGHAILAVISVCILRLDDPSDWPPLYGSPFEAYTVRRFWGKFWHNCMVPSAWEWASRVAQTLGLRKGSSSEKSFAAFGIFLVSGISHAVVAWKIREGEALRDVMFFVANYGIIVVERGLGRVIGLLWVYSWFFWMTPRWLYPKFYLWSLQIQHVEPVLA
;
A
#
# COMPACT_ATOMS: atom_id res chain seq x y z
N MET A 1 -17.23 3.30 -11.56
CA MET A 1 -17.61 1.88 -11.53
C MET A 1 -17.03 1.06 -12.68
N LEU A 2 -17.14 1.48 -13.95
CA LEU A 2 -16.67 0.66 -15.11
C LEU A 2 -15.17 0.31 -15.05
N ALA A 3 -14.29 1.28 -14.77
CA ALA A 3 -12.84 1.06 -14.66
C ALA A 3 -12.45 0.17 -13.47
N ILE A 4 -13.20 0.27 -12.36
CA ILE A 4 -12.98 -0.56 -11.16
C ILE A 4 -13.34 -2.02 -11.47
N ASN A 5 -14.51 -2.26 -12.08
CA ASN A 5 -14.96 -3.60 -12.47
C ASN A 5 -14.06 -4.24 -13.55
N PHE A 6 -13.49 -3.42 -14.44
CA PHE A 6 -12.56 -3.89 -15.47
C PHE A 6 -11.23 -4.36 -14.88
N ALA A 7 -10.60 -3.53 -14.03
CA ALA A 7 -9.37 -3.89 -13.35
C ALA A 7 -9.56 -5.06 -12.35
N ASP A 8 -10.74 -5.17 -11.73
CA ASP A 8 -11.08 -6.30 -10.86
C ASP A 8 -11.04 -7.64 -11.62
N ARG A 9 -11.71 -7.71 -12.78
CA ARG A 9 -11.77 -8.94 -13.59
C ARG A 9 -10.46 -9.31 -14.27
N LEU A 10 -9.68 -8.33 -14.70
CA LEU A 10 -8.46 -8.58 -15.48
C LEU A 10 -7.20 -8.73 -14.64
N VAL A 11 -7.15 -8.12 -13.46
CA VAL A 11 -5.91 -8.05 -12.66
C VAL A 11 -6.13 -8.61 -11.26
N VAL A 12 -7.18 -8.18 -10.56
CA VAL A 12 -7.36 -8.54 -9.14
C VAL A 12 -7.69 -10.02 -8.95
N GLN A 13 -8.75 -10.47 -9.60
CA GLN A 13 -9.26 -11.84 -9.45
C GLN A 13 -8.28 -12.90 -9.98
N PRO A 14 -7.70 -12.76 -11.20
CA PRO A 14 -6.77 -13.77 -11.70
C PRO A 14 -5.49 -13.85 -10.86
N PHE A 15 -4.99 -12.71 -10.37
CA PHE A 15 -3.78 -12.71 -9.56
C PHE A 15 -4.02 -13.22 -8.14
N ALA A 16 -5.18 -12.92 -7.54
CA ALA A 16 -5.59 -13.54 -6.28
C ALA A 16 -5.65 -15.06 -6.43
N ALA A 17 -6.34 -15.57 -7.46
CA ALA A 17 -6.39 -17.00 -7.74
C ALA A 17 -5.01 -17.62 -7.99
N TYR A 18 -4.08 -16.88 -8.61
CA TYR A 18 -2.71 -17.31 -8.81
C TYR A 18 -1.96 -17.45 -7.47
N ILE A 19 -2.04 -16.46 -6.58
CA ILE A 19 -1.47 -16.53 -5.22
C ILE A 19 -2.10 -17.68 -4.44
N ASP A 20 -3.43 -17.76 -4.43
CA ASP A 20 -4.21 -18.76 -3.68
C ASP A 20 -4.00 -20.18 -4.19
N SER A 21 -3.52 -20.34 -5.43
CA SER A 21 -3.16 -21.67 -5.94
C SER A 21 -2.01 -22.31 -5.15
N GLY A 22 -1.21 -21.50 -4.44
CA GLY A 22 -0.02 -21.93 -3.69
C GLY A 22 1.11 -22.47 -4.56
N ASN A 23 0.86 -22.76 -5.84
CA ASN A 23 1.87 -23.16 -6.80
C ASN A 23 2.79 -21.96 -7.04
N PHE A 24 4.08 -22.21 -7.21
CA PHE A 24 5.11 -21.19 -7.47
C PHE A 24 5.61 -20.36 -6.28
N ILE A 25 5.85 -21.04 -5.15
CA ILE A 25 6.47 -20.44 -3.96
C ILE A 25 7.84 -19.81 -4.27
N GLU A 26 8.59 -20.40 -5.19
CA GLU A 26 9.89 -19.94 -5.66
C GLU A 26 9.85 -18.53 -6.27
N HIS A 27 8.70 -18.11 -6.83
CA HIS A 27 8.55 -16.78 -7.39
C HIS A 27 8.48 -15.67 -6.33
N TYR A 28 8.19 -16.03 -5.07
CA TYR A 28 8.09 -15.12 -3.94
C TYR A 28 9.22 -15.29 -2.93
N ALA A 29 10.22 -16.13 -3.25
CA ALA A 29 11.33 -16.41 -2.38
C ALA A 29 12.16 -15.13 -2.06
N PRO A 30 12.91 -15.11 -0.94
CA PRO A 30 13.59 -13.90 -0.47
C PRO A 30 14.56 -13.25 -1.49
N ASP A 31 15.17 -14.05 -2.36
CA ASP A 31 16.04 -13.59 -3.45
C ASP A 31 15.26 -12.87 -4.57
N GLN A 32 13.96 -13.15 -4.71
CA GLN A 32 13.07 -12.49 -5.66
C GLN A 32 12.65 -11.09 -5.23
N GLU A 33 12.89 -10.68 -3.99
CA GLU A 33 12.49 -9.37 -3.47
C GLU A 33 13.38 -8.22 -3.99
N ILE A 34 14.70 -8.42 -4.02
CA ILE A 34 15.70 -7.36 -4.16
C ILE A 34 16.00 -7.04 -5.63
N LEU A 35 15.34 -6.03 -6.19
CA LEU A 35 15.54 -5.65 -7.60
C LEU A 35 16.87 -4.96 -7.88
N LEU A 36 17.13 -3.81 -7.25
CA LEU A 36 18.27 -2.94 -7.63
C LEU A 36 19.62 -3.62 -7.49
N ARG A 37 19.83 -4.42 -6.43
CA ARG A 37 21.07 -5.17 -6.24
C ARG A 37 21.28 -6.13 -7.41
N ARG A 38 20.26 -6.90 -7.78
CA ARG A 38 20.34 -7.87 -8.89
C ARG A 38 20.62 -7.18 -10.23
N VAL A 39 20.01 -6.03 -10.50
CA VAL A 39 20.33 -5.21 -11.69
C VAL A 39 21.77 -4.72 -11.68
N ILE A 40 22.26 -4.18 -10.56
CA ILE A 40 23.64 -3.67 -10.44
C ILE A 40 24.67 -4.79 -10.65
N PHE A 41 24.42 -5.97 -10.09
CA PHE A 41 25.27 -7.14 -10.26
C PHE A 41 24.98 -7.94 -11.56
N ARG A 42 24.22 -7.34 -12.49
CA ARG A 42 23.93 -7.86 -13.84
C ARG A 42 23.34 -9.27 -13.86
N ASP A 43 22.50 -9.57 -12.88
CA ASP A 43 21.69 -10.79 -12.88
C ASP A 43 20.61 -10.68 -13.99
N SER A 44 20.76 -11.50 -15.03
CA SER A 44 19.86 -11.50 -16.19
C SER A 44 18.46 -12.02 -15.88
N SER A 45 18.29 -12.82 -14.82
CA SER A 45 16.98 -13.37 -14.43
C SER A 45 15.98 -12.29 -14.03
N VAL A 46 16.45 -11.08 -13.69
CA VAL A 46 15.59 -9.92 -13.41
C VAL A 46 14.73 -9.52 -14.62
N PHE A 47 15.20 -9.80 -15.84
CA PHE A 47 14.49 -9.46 -17.08
C PHE A 47 13.61 -10.59 -17.58
N GLU A 48 13.51 -11.71 -16.85
CA GLU A 48 12.59 -12.78 -17.21
C GLU A 48 11.15 -12.26 -17.21
N PRO A 49 10.34 -12.59 -18.25
CA PRO A 49 8.98 -12.09 -18.36
C PRO A 49 8.13 -12.37 -17.13
N GLN A 50 8.30 -13.52 -16.48
CA GLN A 50 7.58 -13.89 -15.26
C GLN A 50 7.93 -12.95 -14.11
N VAL A 51 9.22 -12.74 -13.81
CA VAL A 51 9.69 -11.86 -12.72
C VAL A 51 9.19 -10.44 -12.91
N VAL A 52 9.31 -9.90 -14.13
CA VAL A 52 8.83 -8.55 -14.45
C VAL A 52 7.31 -8.47 -14.32
N SER A 53 6.58 -9.46 -14.84
CA SER A 53 5.11 -9.48 -14.82
C SER A 53 4.57 -9.57 -13.40
N LEU A 54 5.16 -10.42 -12.54
CA LEU A 54 4.74 -10.55 -11.15
C LEU A 54 4.94 -9.25 -10.38
N ARG A 55 6.07 -8.57 -10.57
CA ARG A 55 6.31 -7.24 -9.96
C ARG A 55 5.32 -6.21 -10.48
N ALA A 56 5.08 -6.21 -11.79
CA ALA A 56 4.15 -5.32 -12.46
C ALA A 56 2.71 -5.47 -11.95
N VAL A 57 2.24 -6.71 -11.84
CA VAL A 57 0.90 -7.04 -11.35
C VAL A 57 0.80 -6.76 -9.86
N THR A 58 1.79 -7.16 -9.06
CA THR A 58 1.82 -6.89 -7.61
C THR A 58 1.66 -5.41 -7.31
N ALA A 59 2.34 -4.53 -8.06
CA ALA A 59 2.28 -3.07 -7.90
C ALA A 59 0.89 -2.45 -8.12
N ILE A 60 0.03 -3.10 -8.92
CA ILE A 60 -1.35 -2.67 -9.19
C ILE A 60 -2.32 -3.38 -8.24
N TRP A 61 -2.12 -4.69 -8.05
CA TRP A 61 -3.02 -5.56 -7.32
C TRP A 61 -3.24 -5.08 -5.89
N TRP A 62 -2.18 -4.73 -5.15
CA TRP A 62 -2.32 -4.32 -3.75
C TRP A 62 -3.21 -3.09 -3.59
N VAL A 63 -3.05 -2.09 -4.49
CA VAL A 63 -3.86 -0.87 -4.49
C VAL A 63 -5.32 -1.24 -4.68
N TRP A 64 -5.60 -2.03 -5.72
CA TRP A 64 -6.96 -2.29 -6.14
C TRP A 64 -7.69 -3.26 -5.20
N ASN A 65 -6.97 -4.26 -4.69
CA ASN A 65 -7.48 -5.18 -3.68
C ASN A 65 -7.88 -4.43 -2.40
N SER A 66 -7.03 -3.51 -1.91
CA SER A 66 -7.35 -2.67 -0.75
C SER A 66 -8.52 -1.71 -1.01
N VAL A 67 -8.56 -1.05 -2.18
CA VAL A 67 -9.68 -0.18 -2.56
C VAL A 67 -10.98 -0.96 -2.52
N ARG A 68 -11.02 -2.12 -3.20
CA ARG A 68 -12.22 -2.96 -3.26
C ARG A 68 -12.65 -3.44 -1.89
N ALA A 69 -11.74 -4.01 -1.10
CA ALA A 69 -12.07 -4.56 0.21
C ALA A 69 -12.63 -3.49 1.15
N LEU A 70 -11.99 -2.33 1.21
CA LEU A 70 -12.37 -1.25 2.12
C LEU A 70 -13.62 -0.50 1.64
N GLU A 71 -13.77 -0.21 0.34
CA GLU A 71 -15.00 0.40 -0.19
C GLU A 71 -16.21 -0.53 -0.02
N THR A 72 -16.04 -1.84 -0.19
CA THR A 72 -17.12 -2.80 0.06
C THR A 72 -17.55 -2.77 1.53
N GLY A 73 -16.60 -2.84 2.46
CA GLY A 73 -16.89 -2.75 3.89
C GLY A 73 -17.53 -1.40 4.26
N HIS A 74 -17.03 -0.30 3.69
CA HIS A 74 -17.57 1.03 3.89
C HIS A 74 -19.01 1.16 3.39
N ALA A 75 -19.31 0.64 2.21
CA ALA A 75 -20.67 0.65 1.65
C ALA A 75 -21.65 -0.19 2.51
N ILE A 76 -21.21 -1.35 3.00
CA ILE A 76 -22.03 -2.19 3.90
C ILE A 76 -22.33 -1.43 5.19
N LEU A 77 -21.31 -0.84 5.81
CA LEU A 77 -21.46 -0.07 7.04
C LEU A 77 -22.33 1.18 6.83
N ALA A 78 -22.18 1.88 5.71
CA ALA A 78 -23.03 3.02 5.36
C ALA A 78 -24.50 2.61 5.24
N VAL A 79 -24.81 1.50 4.57
CA VAL A 79 -26.17 0.97 4.47
C VAL A 79 -26.74 0.63 5.85
N ILE A 80 -25.94 -0.02 6.71
CA ILE A 80 -26.37 -0.35 8.07
C ILE A 80 -26.65 0.92 8.87
N SER A 81 -25.70 1.87 8.93
CA SER A 81 -25.84 3.08 9.73
C SER A 81 -26.95 4.02 9.24
N VAL A 82 -27.06 4.23 7.93
CA VAL A 82 -28.01 5.17 7.33
C VAL A 82 -29.40 4.54 7.18
N CYS A 83 -29.50 3.35 6.56
CA CYS A 83 -30.80 2.78 6.19
C CYS A 83 -31.45 1.96 7.31
N ILE A 84 -30.64 1.18 8.05
CA ILE A 84 -31.16 0.25 9.07
C ILE A 84 -31.25 0.93 10.42
N LEU A 85 -30.13 1.46 10.91
CA LEU A 85 -30.03 2.07 12.24
C LEU A 85 -30.52 3.53 12.26
N ARG A 86 -30.49 4.21 11.11
CA ARG A 86 -30.86 5.62 10.94
C ARG A 86 -30.11 6.54 11.91
N LEU A 87 -28.82 6.25 12.11
CA LEU A 87 -27.94 7.03 12.99
C LEU A 87 -27.23 8.17 12.25
N ASP A 88 -26.99 7.98 10.95
CA ASP A 88 -26.18 8.87 10.13
C ASP A 88 -26.95 9.29 8.88
N ASP A 89 -26.55 10.42 8.29
CA ASP A 89 -26.99 10.85 6.97
C ASP A 89 -26.04 10.32 5.88
N PRO A 90 -26.51 10.15 4.62
CA PRO A 90 -25.64 9.74 3.52
C PRO A 90 -24.39 10.62 3.32
N SER A 91 -24.46 11.91 3.68
CA SER A 91 -23.34 12.84 3.59
C SER A 91 -22.23 12.57 4.60
N ASP A 92 -22.52 11.84 5.68
CA ASP A 92 -21.53 11.49 6.72
C ASP A 92 -20.61 10.35 6.27
N TRP A 93 -20.93 9.71 5.14
CA TRP A 93 -20.20 8.60 4.55
C TRP A 93 -19.55 9.00 3.21
N PRO A 94 -18.58 9.94 3.20
CA PRO A 94 -17.89 10.33 1.98
C PRO A 94 -16.99 9.19 1.47
N PRO A 95 -16.68 9.16 0.15
CA PRO A 95 -15.81 8.14 -0.42
C PRO A 95 -14.48 8.00 0.30
N LEU A 96 -14.01 6.76 0.48
CA LEU A 96 -12.73 6.48 1.15
C LEU A 96 -11.55 6.89 0.27
N TYR A 97 -11.71 6.83 -1.05
CA TYR A 97 -10.67 7.13 -2.02
C TYR A 97 -11.03 8.30 -2.92
N GLY A 98 -10.00 9.05 -3.34
CA GLY A 98 -10.14 10.11 -4.34
C GLY A 98 -10.06 9.59 -5.77
N SER A 99 -9.87 10.50 -6.71
CA SER A 99 -9.63 10.13 -8.10
C SER A 99 -8.23 9.53 -8.28
N PRO A 100 -8.08 8.35 -8.93
CA PRO A 100 -6.76 7.77 -9.21
C PRO A 100 -5.93 8.63 -10.17
N PHE A 101 -6.56 9.48 -10.98
CA PHE A 101 -5.86 10.41 -11.87
C PHE A 101 -5.12 11.52 -11.11
N GLU A 102 -5.48 11.76 -9.85
CA GLU A 102 -4.77 12.71 -8.99
C GLU A 102 -3.47 12.14 -8.42
N ALA A 103 -3.26 10.82 -8.51
CA ALA A 103 -2.13 10.10 -7.93
C ALA A 103 -0.86 10.14 -8.82
N TYR A 104 -0.60 11.27 -9.49
CA TYR A 104 0.52 11.42 -10.42
C TYR A 104 1.87 11.73 -9.73
N THR A 105 1.90 11.77 -8.40
CA THR A 105 3.12 11.76 -7.58
C THR A 105 2.85 10.93 -6.32
N VAL A 106 3.88 10.38 -5.67
CA VAL A 106 3.70 9.56 -4.45
C VAL A 106 3.05 10.40 -3.35
N ARG A 107 3.40 11.69 -3.24
CA ARG A 107 2.74 12.61 -2.31
C ARG A 107 1.23 12.72 -2.57
N ARG A 108 0.80 12.82 -3.82
CA ARG A 108 -0.63 12.92 -4.15
C ARG A 108 -1.35 11.58 -4.06
N PHE A 109 -0.65 10.47 -4.35
CA PHE A 109 -1.18 9.14 -4.10
C PHE A 109 -1.64 9.03 -2.65
N TRP A 110 -0.77 9.33 -1.68
CA TRP A 110 -1.12 9.23 -0.26
C TRP A 110 -1.98 10.37 0.28
N GLY A 111 -1.94 11.56 -0.33
CA GLY A 111 -2.63 12.75 0.20
C GLY A 111 -3.92 13.17 -0.51
N LYS A 112 -4.25 12.59 -1.66
CA LYS A 112 -5.44 12.92 -2.46
C LYS A 112 -6.23 11.70 -2.92
N PHE A 113 -5.55 10.58 -3.15
CA PHE A 113 -6.19 9.35 -3.60
C PHE A 113 -6.44 8.37 -2.45
N TRP A 114 -5.45 8.11 -1.60
CA TRP A 114 -5.48 7.05 -0.59
C TRP A 114 -6.12 7.48 0.74
N HIS A 115 -7.06 6.69 1.27
CA HIS A 115 -7.65 6.81 2.62
C HIS A 115 -8.05 8.25 3.03
N ASN A 116 -8.80 8.95 2.16
CA ASN A 116 -9.18 10.36 2.35
C ASN A 116 -10.00 10.62 3.63
N CYS A 117 -10.74 9.64 4.15
CA CYS A 117 -11.53 9.82 5.37
C CYS A 117 -10.67 9.84 6.66
N MET A 118 -9.52 9.17 6.66
CA MET A 118 -8.69 9.00 7.87
C MET A 118 -7.61 10.08 7.99
N VAL A 119 -7.15 10.61 6.85
CA VAL A 119 -6.07 11.60 6.81
C VAL A 119 -6.39 12.87 7.61
N PRO A 120 -7.58 13.49 7.55
CA PRO A 120 -7.87 14.72 8.31
C PRO A 120 -7.72 14.52 9.82
N SER A 121 -8.31 13.45 10.35
CA SER A 121 -8.24 13.13 11.78
C SER A 121 -6.81 12.81 12.20
N ALA A 122 -6.09 11.99 11.43
CA ALA A 122 -4.70 11.66 11.71
C ALA A 122 -3.79 12.91 11.65
N TRP A 123 -4.04 13.81 10.70
CA TRP A 123 -3.33 15.07 10.54
C TRP A 123 -3.51 16.00 11.74
N GLU A 124 -4.74 16.13 12.23
CA GLU A 124 -5.04 16.97 13.40
C GLU A 124 -4.28 16.48 14.64
N TRP A 125 -4.34 15.17 14.93
CA TRP A 125 -3.61 14.60 16.05
C TRP A 125 -2.10 14.73 15.91
N ALA A 126 -1.55 14.41 14.74
CA ALA A 126 -0.12 14.51 14.49
C ALA A 126 0.39 15.96 14.56
N SER A 127 -0.42 16.93 14.10
CA SER A 127 -0.10 18.36 14.19
C SER A 127 -0.13 18.86 15.64
N ARG A 128 -1.06 18.38 16.47
CA ARG A 128 -1.09 18.70 17.91
C ARG A 128 0.17 18.21 18.63
N VAL A 129 0.61 16.97 18.35
CA VAL A 129 1.86 16.44 18.89
C VAL A 129 3.07 17.23 18.38
N ALA A 130 3.08 17.64 17.12
CA ALA A 130 4.14 18.51 16.58
C ALA A 130 4.24 19.84 17.36
N GLN A 131 3.08 20.45 17.66
CA GLN A 131 3.00 21.72 18.38
C GLN A 131 3.40 21.59 19.86
N THR A 132 3.07 20.47 20.53
CA THR A 132 3.51 20.23 21.91
C THR A 132 5.02 20.05 22.02
N LEU A 133 5.68 19.62 20.94
CA LEU A 133 7.14 19.56 20.80
C LEU A 133 7.77 20.91 20.40
N GLY A 134 6.99 21.98 20.33
CA GLY A 134 7.47 23.32 20.02
C GLY A 134 7.61 23.63 18.52
N LEU A 135 7.12 22.77 17.63
CA LEU A 135 7.13 23.07 16.19
C LEU A 135 6.10 24.16 15.88
N ARG A 136 6.54 25.19 15.14
CA ARG A 136 5.68 26.30 14.75
C ARG A 136 4.55 25.79 13.83
N LYS A 137 3.30 26.08 14.20
CA LYS A 137 2.12 25.80 13.37
C LYS A 137 2.26 26.41 11.97
N GLY A 138 1.94 25.62 10.96
CA GLY A 138 2.07 25.93 9.54
C GLY A 138 3.47 25.76 8.95
N SER A 139 4.50 25.53 9.78
CA SER A 139 5.89 25.41 9.31
C SER A 139 6.13 24.13 8.50
N SER A 140 7.16 24.14 7.66
CA SER A 140 7.56 22.93 6.92
C SER A 140 7.97 21.80 7.87
N SER A 141 8.60 22.13 9.01
CA SER A 141 8.99 21.16 10.02
C SER A 141 7.80 20.49 10.70
N GLU A 142 6.75 21.25 11.06
CA GLU A 142 5.49 20.69 11.58
C GLU A 142 4.86 19.73 10.56
N LYS A 143 4.72 20.17 9.31
CA LYS A 143 4.12 19.36 8.24
C LYS A 143 4.90 18.07 7.99
N SER A 144 6.23 18.15 8.01
CA SER A 144 7.11 16.99 7.83
C SER A 144 7.01 16.02 9.00
N PHE A 145 7.02 16.54 10.24
CA PHE A 145 6.85 15.74 11.46
C PHE A 145 5.48 15.05 11.48
N ALA A 146 4.41 15.79 11.20
CA ALA A 146 3.06 15.25 11.17
C ALA A 146 2.91 14.15 10.12
N ALA A 147 3.41 14.40 8.89
CA ALA A 147 3.42 13.39 7.83
C ALA A 147 4.21 12.14 8.26
N PHE A 148 5.43 12.30 8.78
CA PHE A 148 6.23 11.18 9.27
C PHE A 148 5.49 10.37 10.35
N GLY A 149 4.87 11.06 11.32
CA GLY A 149 4.10 10.42 12.38
C GLY A 149 2.93 9.60 11.84
N ILE A 150 2.18 10.11 10.86
CA ILE A 150 1.07 9.38 10.23
C ILE A 150 1.57 8.11 9.54
N PHE A 151 2.66 8.19 8.77
CA PHE A 151 3.26 7.03 8.11
C PHE A 151 3.79 6.01 9.13
N LEU A 152 4.49 6.48 10.17
CA LEU A 152 5.02 5.61 11.22
C LEU A 152 3.92 4.86 11.96
N VAL A 153 2.88 5.57 12.42
CA VAL A 153 1.73 4.96 13.11
C VAL A 153 1.02 3.97 12.20
N SER A 154 0.85 4.31 10.92
CA SER A 154 0.26 3.39 9.92
C SER A 154 1.09 2.11 9.79
N GLY A 155 2.42 2.22 9.67
CA GLY A 155 3.32 1.06 9.63
C GLY A 155 3.24 0.19 10.87
N ILE A 156 3.17 0.80 12.06
CA ILE A 156 2.99 0.07 13.32
C ILE A 156 1.63 -0.64 13.34
N SER A 157 0.55 0.03 12.95
CA SER A 157 -0.79 -0.59 12.89
C SER A 157 -0.81 -1.79 11.95
N HIS A 158 -0.20 -1.67 10.76
CA HIS A 158 -0.09 -2.78 9.82
C HIS A 158 0.75 -3.93 10.38
N ALA A 159 1.88 -3.64 11.04
CA ALA A 159 2.71 -4.65 11.69
C ALA A 159 1.96 -5.41 12.80
N VAL A 160 1.17 -4.71 13.61
CA VAL A 160 0.35 -5.32 14.68
C VAL A 160 -0.72 -6.24 14.10
N VAL A 161 -1.40 -5.81 13.04
CA VAL A 161 -2.41 -6.63 12.36
C VAL A 161 -1.75 -7.86 11.73
N ALA A 162 -0.64 -7.69 11.01
CA ALA A 162 0.08 -8.77 10.35
C ALA A 162 0.60 -9.81 11.36
N TRP A 163 1.12 -9.36 12.50
CA TRP A 163 1.48 -10.24 13.61
C TRP A 163 0.27 -11.05 14.12
N LYS A 164 -0.88 -10.39 14.30
CA LYS A 164 -2.09 -11.04 14.83
C LYS A 164 -2.64 -12.12 13.90
N ILE A 165 -2.58 -11.91 12.59
CA ILE A 165 -3.05 -12.86 11.57
C ILE A 165 -1.96 -13.84 11.11
N ARG A 166 -0.77 -13.82 11.74
CA ARG A 166 0.38 -14.69 11.45
C ARG A 166 0.95 -14.54 10.03
N GLU A 167 0.89 -13.33 9.50
CA GLU A 167 1.41 -12.92 8.18
C GLU A 167 2.55 -11.90 8.29
N GLY A 168 3.11 -11.74 9.50
CA GLY A 168 3.85 -10.55 9.88
C GLY A 168 5.36 -10.68 9.86
N GLU A 169 5.98 -9.83 9.06
CA GLU A 169 7.32 -9.29 9.33
C GLU A 169 7.19 -7.81 9.73
N ALA A 170 7.02 -7.56 11.03
CA ALA A 170 6.70 -6.24 11.58
C ALA A 170 7.63 -5.12 11.07
N LEU A 171 8.93 -5.43 10.93
CA LEU A 171 9.90 -4.48 10.41
C LEU A 171 9.59 -4.05 8.97
N ARG A 172 9.16 -4.98 8.11
CA ARG A 172 8.88 -4.70 6.69
C ARG A 172 7.64 -3.84 6.51
N ASP A 173 6.61 -4.06 7.32
CA ASP A 173 5.43 -3.20 7.34
C ASP A 173 5.84 -1.76 7.71
N VAL A 174 6.60 -1.57 8.78
CA VAL A 174 7.09 -0.23 9.18
C VAL A 174 7.98 0.39 8.09
N MET A 175 8.93 -0.37 7.54
CA MET A 175 9.82 0.09 6.47
C MET A 175 9.05 0.51 5.22
N PHE A 176 7.94 -0.17 4.88
CA PHE A 176 7.10 0.21 3.75
C PHE A 176 6.59 1.64 3.89
N PHE A 177 5.98 1.97 5.03
CA PHE A 177 5.42 3.31 5.25
C PHE A 177 6.52 4.38 5.42
N VAL A 178 7.59 4.09 6.15
CA VAL A 178 8.70 5.03 6.35
C VAL A 178 9.41 5.35 5.03
N ALA A 179 9.62 4.36 4.15
CA ALA A 179 10.19 4.59 2.83
C ALA A 179 9.27 5.44 1.93
N ASN A 180 7.95 5.25 2.01
CA ASN A 180 6.98 6.10 1.30
C ASN A 180 7.04 7.56 1.78
N TYR A 181 7.21 7.81 3.07
CA TYR A 181 7.51 9.15 3.57
C TYR A 181 8.84 9.68 3.02
N GLY A 182 9.89 8.86 3.04
CA GLY A 182 11.22 9.22 2.53
C GLY A 182 11.17 9.66 1.07
N ILE A 183 10.50 8.90 0.19
CA ILE A 183 10.39 9.29 -1.22
C ILE A 183 9.56 10.56 -1.40
N ILE A 184 8.52 10.80 -0.58
CA ILE A 184 7.74 12.05 -0.61
C ILE A 184 8.61 13.28 -0.30
N VAL A 185 9.56 13.15 0.64
CA VAL A 185 10.50 14.24 0.99
C VAL A 185 11.49 14.49 -0.14
N VAL A 186 11.94 13.42 -0.81
CA VAL A 186 12.88 13.48 -1.93
C VAL A 186 12.21 13.92 -3.24
N GLU A 187 10.90 13.68 -3.39
CA GLU A 187 10.04 14.05 -4.53
C GLU A 187 9.94 15.58 -4.68
N ARG A 188 11.05 16.20 -5.08
CA ARG A 188 11.19 17.63 -5.35
C ARG A 188 11.02 17.88 -6.83
N GLY A 189 9.83 18.33 -7.24
CA GLY A 189 9.64 19.06 -8.50
C GLY A 189 9.95 18.32 -9.80
N LEU A 190 10.26 17.02 -9.78
CA LEU A 190 10.24 16.13 -10.95
C LEU A 190 8.79 16.06 -11.43
N GLY A 191 8.44 17.02 -12.30
CA GLY A 191 7.08 17.46 -12.54
C GLY A 191 6.13 16.38 -13.05
N ARG A 192 4.86 16.80 -13.14
CA ARG A 192 3.71 16.16 -13.80
C ARG A 192 4.01 15.35 -15.09
N VAL A 193 5.16 15.57 -15.73
CA VAL A 193 5.63 14.97 -16.98
C VAL A 193 5.91 13.46 -16.87
N ILE A 194 6.40 12.96 -15.72
CA ILE A 194 6.56 11.49 -15.50
C ILE A 194 5.27 10.90 -14.91
N GLY A 195 4.56 11.68 -14.09
CA GLY A 195 3.19 11.42 -13.68
C GLY A 195 2.96 10.03 -13.07
N LEU A 196 1.93 9.33 -13.55
CA LEU A 196 1.57 8.00 -13.05
C LEU A 196 2.68 6.95 -13.24
N LEU A 197 3.54 7.10 -14.25
CA LEU A 197 4.66 6.16 -14.46
C LEU A 197 5.65 6.20 -13.30
N TRP A 198 5.89 7.39 -12.73
CA TRP A 198 6.79 7.52 -11.57
C TRP A 198 6.24 6.77 -10.35
N VAL A 199 4.95 6.97 -10.05
CA VAL A 199 4.28 6.31 -8.93
C VAL A 199 4.24 4.79 -9.15
N TYR A 200 3.97 4.37 -10.39
CA TYR A 200 4.03 2.97 -10.76
C TYR A 200 5.44 2.38 -10.59
N SER A 201 6.49 3.05 -11.06
CA SER A 201 7.88 2.60 -10.91
C SER A 201 8.30 2.49 -9.44
N TRP A 202 7.86 3.45 -8.60
CA TRP A 202 8.09 3.39 -7.16
C TRP A 202 7.47 2.13 -6.54
N PHE A 203 6.18 1.87 -6.83
CA PHE A 203 5.51 0.67 -6.30
C PHE A 203 6.03 -0.62 -6.93
N PHE A 204 6.37 -0.65 -8.22
CA PHE A 204 7.02 -1.78 -8.89
C PHE A 204 8.30 -2.24 -8.16
N TRP A 205 9.08 -1.27 -7.66
CA TRP A 205 10.30 -1.55 -6.92
C TRP A 205 10.05 -1.89 -5.44
N MET A 206 9.11 -1.18 -4.80
CA MET A 206 8.92 -1.22 -3.36
C MET A 206 7.97 -2.32 -2.89
N THR A 207 6.86 -2.55 -3.59
CA THR A 207 5.79 -3.46 -3.11
C THR A 207 6.21 -4.92 -3.05
N PRO A 208 7.05 -5.46 -3.95
CA PRO A 208 7.53 -6.85 -3.82
C PRO A 208 8.28 -7.09 -2.51
N ARG A 209 9.10 -6.13 -2.05
CA ARG A 209 9.82 -6.25 -0.77
C ARG A 209 8.91 -6.29 0.45
N TRP A 210 7.71 -5.76 0.31
CA TRP A 210 6.69 -5.72 1.36
C TRP A 210 5.75 -6.92 1.30
N LEU A 211 5.35 -7.34 0.09
CA LEU A 211 4.30 -8.34 -0.11
C LEU A 211 4.80 -9.75 -0.44
N TYR A 212 5.96 -9.91 -1.08
CA TYR A 212 6.48 -11.25 -1.41
C TYR A 212 6.69 -12.12 -0.17
N PRO A 213 7.22 -11.61 0.95
CA PRO A 213 7.29 -12.41 2.18
C PRO A 213 5.92 -12.93 2.62
N LYS A 214 4.87 -12.11 2.47
CA LYS A 214 3.49 -12.52 2.82
C LYS A 214 2.97 -13.58 1.84
N PHE A 215 3.18 -13.38 0.54
CA PHE A 215 2.79 -14.35 -0.49
C PHE A 215 3.53 -15.69 -0.31
N TYR A 216 4.81 -15.64 0.05
CA TYR A 216 5.63 -16.81 0.35
C TYR A 216 5.10 -17.57 1.57
N LEU A 217 4.84 -16.86 2.68
CA LEU A 217 4.26 -17.45 3.88
C LEU A 217 2.86 -18.03 3.64
N TRP A 218 2.01 -17.34 2.88
CA TRP A 218 0.71 -17.86 2.48
C TRP A 218 0.83 -19.12 1.65
N SER A 219 1.74 -19.15 0.68
CA SER A 219 1.97 -20.32 -0.18
C SER A 219 2.42 -21.52 0.64
N LEU A 220 3.33 -21.33 1.61
CA LEU A 220 3.75 -22.37 2.56
C LEU A 220 2.57 -22.93 3.37
N GLN A 221 1.72 -22.05 3.88
CA GLN A 221 0.55 -22.44 4.67
C GLN A 221 -0.45 -23.26 3.85
N ILE A 222 -0.72 -22.85 2.60
CA ILE A 222 -1.62 -23.55 1.66
C ILE A 222 -1.06 -24.93 1.30
N GLN A 223 0.25 -25.03 1.09
CA GLN A 223 0.90 -26.29 0.72
C GLN A 223 1.20 -27.22 1.92
N HIS A 224 0.89 -26.79 3.15
CA HIS A 224 1.28 -27.50 4.38
C HIS A 224 2.79 -27.77 4.49
N VAL A 225 3.61 -26.85 3.98
CA VAL A 225 5.08 -26.92 4.03
C VAL A 225 5.58 -26.01 5.17
N GLU A 226 6.44 -26.53 6.03
CA GLU A 226 7.10 -25.74 7.08
C GLU A 226 8.04 -24.68 6.45
N PRO A 227 8.04 -23.42 6.94
CA PRO A 227 8.95 -22.40 6.44
C PRO A 227 10.42 -22.80 6.64
N VAL A 228 11.22 -22.71 5.58
CA VAL A 228 12.68 -22.74 5.70
C VAL A 228 13.09 -21.47 6.43
N LEU A 229 13.38 -21.57 7.72
CA LEU A 229 13.91 -20.46 8.52
C LEU A 229 15.26 -20.05 7.94
N ALA A 230 15.35 -18.81 7.45
CA ALA A 230 16.59 -18.16 7.03
C ALA A 230 17.29 -17.48 8.21
#